data_AF-A0A816NFH3-F1
#
_entry.id   AF-A0A816NFH3-F1
#
_cell.length_a   1.000
_cell.length_b   1.000
_cell.length_c   1.000
_cell.angle_alpha   90.00
_cell.angle_beta   90.00
_cell.angle_gamma   90.00
#
_symmetry.space_group_name_H-M   'P 1'
#
loop_
_entity.id
_entity.type
_entity.pdbx_description
1 polymer ?
#
loop_
_entity_poly.entity_id
_entity_poly.type
_entity_poly.pdbx_seq_one_letter_code
_entity_poly.pdbx_strand_id
1 'polypeptide(L)'
;KSLPFLDILLSNINGTLSTSVYHKPAAEPYVVPFISDHPRHVFENIVRTSLRRAIKYSSTFQLFNDERRYIKSTFLYNGYPSSFIDKTFRKFFSDYISSRSFLPFLGNEAQFIQMRIALFGQPSRQQSQVEMRIATLTTDNEHLLEESDKKQEFTIQENKKSNEFQNKLIIHYTHEKRFKTRKRVMHRIFQGTFANTPIIETKLIVGSRNHRNTPKDLIQKRPRQAILKSKAKASMINRTEKTIFKTFYRIHCFLHSR
;
A
#
# COMPACT_ATOMS: atom_id res chain seq x y z
N LYS A 1 -16.00 -23.00 25.46
CA LYS A 1 -16.05 -21.53 25.77
C LYS A 1 -15.53 -20.77 24.56
N SER A 2 -16.13 -19.63 24.22
CA SER A 2 -15.70 -18.78 23.11
C SER A 2 -15.46 -17.34 23.56
N LEU A 3 -14.52 -16.65 22.92
CA LEU A 3 -14.10 -15.28 23.23
C LEU A 3 -13.88 -14.53 21.91
N PRO A 4 -14.66 -13.48 21.62
CA PRO A 4 -14.36 -12.59 20.50
C PRO A 4 -13.18 -11.68 20.84
N PHE A 5 -12.24 -11.55 19.90
CA PHE A 5 -11.12 -10.63 19.99
C PHE A 5 -10.82 -10.05 18.61
N LEU A 6 -10.98 -8.73 18.45
CA LEU A 6 -10.94 -8.05 17.16
C LEU A 6 -11.91 -8.72 16.16
N ASP A 7 -11.41 -9.13 14.99
CA ASP A 7 -12.16 -9.78 13.92
C ASP A 7 -12.17 -11.33 14.03
N ILE A 8 -11.66 -11.89 15.14
CA ILE A 8 -11.48 -13.33 15.34
C ILE A 8 -12.33 -13.81 16.51
N LEU A 9 -13.02 -14.93 16.32
CA LEU A 9 -13.68 -15.67 17.39
C LEU A 9 -12.78 -16.83 17.81
N LEU A 10 -12.27 -16.76 19.04
CA LEU A 10 -11.50 -17.83 19.64
C LEU A 10 -12.46 -18.80 20.31
N SER A 11 -12.32 -20.09 20.04
CA SER A 11 -13.13 -21.15 20.66
C SER A 11 -12.21 -22.24 21.17
N ASN A 12 -12.41 -22.65 22.43
CA ASN A 12 -11.72 -23.81 22.98
C ASN A 12 -12.62 -25.03 22.78
N ILE A 13 -12.16 -25.95 21.93
CA ILE A 13 -12.79 -27.24 21.63
C ILE A 13 -11.89 -28.33 22.20
N ASN A 14 -12.29 -28.93 23.31
CA ASN A 14 -11.59 -30.05 23.96
C ASN A 14 -10.09 -29.81 24.23
N GLY A 15 -9.71 -28.58 24.63
CA GLY A 15 -8.33 -28.21 24.88
C GLY A 15 -7.59 -27.67 23.66
N THR A 16 -8.18 -27.77 22.46
CA THR A 16 -7.60 -27.23 21.23
C THR A 16 -8.19 -25.85 20.91
N LEU A 17 -7.31 -24.89 20.65
CA LEU A 17 -7.72 -23.55 20.23
C LEU A 17 -8.15 -23.57 18.76
N SER A 18 -9.41 -23.24 18.51
CA SER A 18 -9.98 -23.08 17.18
C SER A 18 -10.36 -21.63 16.92
N THR A 19 -10.10 -21.14 15.71
CA THR A 19 -10.30 -19.75 15.33
C THR A 19 -11.25 -19.67 14.14
N SER A 20 -12.16 -18.70 14.17
CA SER A 20 -13.03 -18.37 13.03
C SER A 20 -13.17 -16.86 12.90
N VAL A 21 -13.75 -16.39 11.80
CA VAL A 21 -14.12 -14.97 11.67
C VAL A 21 -15.21 -14.64 12.68
N TYR A 22 -15.08 -13.52 13.38
CA TYR A 22 -16.13 -13.01 14.25
C TYR A 22 -17.06 -12.08 13.48
N HIS A 23 -18.36 -12.33 13.59
CA HIS A 23 -19.41 -11.43 13.11
C HIS A 23 -20.19 -10.90 14.31
N LYS A 24 -20.34 -9.59 14.38
CA LYS A 24 -21.10 -8.96 15.46
C LYS A 24 -22.59 -9.29 15.28
N PRO A 25 -23.27 -9.89 16.27
CA PRO A 25 -24.66 -10.35 16.11
C PRO A 25 -25.66 -9.26 15.72
N ALA A 26 -25.42 -8.03 16.18
CA ALA A 26 -26.27 -6.87 15.90
C ALA A 26 -25.80 -6.05 14.68
N ALA A 27 -24.71 -6.45 14.01
CA ALA A 27 -24.28 -5.76 12.80
C ALA A 27 -25.05 -6.32 11.60
N GLU A 28 -25.71 -5.43 10.87
CA GLU A 28 -26.20 -5.78 9.55
C GLU A 28 -25.02 -6.17 8.65
N PRO A 29 -25.19 -7.15 7.74
CA PRO A 29 -24.17 -7.57 6.79
C PRO A 29 -24.03 -6.53 5.68
N TYR A 30 -23.79 -5.27 6.04
CA TYR A 30 -23.67 -4.16 5.14
C TYR A 30 -22.25 -4.08 4.58
N VAL A 31 -22.17 -4.14 3.25
CA VAL A 31 -20.96 -3.78 2.50
C VAL A 31 -21.33 -2.72 1.49
N VAL A 32 -20.33 -2.06 0.92
CA VAL A 32 -20.55 -1.01 -0.09
C VAL A 32 -21.44 -1.55 -1.22
N PRO A 33 -22.65 -0.99 -1.45
CA PRO A 33 -23.58 -1.53 -2.43
C PRO A 33 -23.00 -1.50 -3.85
N PHE A 34 -23.28 -2.52 -4.67
CA PHE A 34 -22.69 -2.62 -6.02
C PHE A 34 -23.12 -1.50 -6.97
N ILE A 35 -24.25 -0.85 -6.69
CA ILE A 35 -24.79 0.30 -7.46
C ILE A 35 -24.10 1.63 -7.14
N SER A 36 -23.24 1.67 -6.11
CA SER A 36 -22.55 2.91 -5.72
C SER A 36 -21.52 3.35 -6.77
N ASP A 37 -21.25 4.66 -6.84
CA ASP A 37 -20.29 5.25 -7.78
C ASP A 37 -18.84 5.03 -7.32
N HIS A 38 -18.39 3.79 -7.43
CA HIS A 38 -17.01 3.40 -7.14
C HIS A 38 -16.38 2.66 -8.31
N PRO A 39 -15.07 2.84 -8.52
CA PRO A 39 -14.38 2.13 -9.58
C PRO A 39 -14.37 0.62 -9.32
N ARG A 40 -14.45 -0.18 -10.38
CA ARG A 40 -14.63 -1.64 -10.31
C ARG A 40 -13.61 -2.37 -9.43
N HIS A 41 -12.37 -1.90 -9.40
CA HIS A 41 -11.32 -2.49 -8.59
C HIS A 41 -11.59 -2.39 -7.08
N VAL A 42 -12.36 -1.40 -6.62
CA VAL A 42 -12.76 -1.28 -5.21
C VAL A 42 -13.67 -2.44 -4.83
N PHE A 43 -14.69 -2.72 -5.63
CA PHE A 43 -15.58 -3.86 -5.42
C PHE A 43 -14.82 -5.20 -5.44
N GLU A 44 -13.90 -5.37 -6.39
CA GLU A 44 -13.05 -6.57 -6.45
C GLU A 44 -12.19 -6.70 -5.19
N ASN A 45 -11.60 -5.59 -4.74
CA ASN A 45 -10.77 -5.58 -3.55
C ASN A 45 -11.55 -5.91 -2.29
N ILE A 46 -12.76 -5.38 -2.10
CA ILE A 46 -13.60 -5.69 -0.93
C ILE A 46 -13.84 -7.21 -0.86
N VAL A 47 -14.26 -7.84 -1.97
CA VAL A 47 -14.46 -9.29 -2.05
C VAL A 47 -13.17 -10.06 -1.76
N ARG A 48 -12.05 -9.66 -2.38
CA ARG A 48 -10.73 -10.29 -2.16
C ARG A 48 -10.29 -10.18 -0.71
N THR A 49 -10.47 -9.02 -0.07
CA THR A 49 -10.08 -8.82 1.33
C THR A 49 -10.91 -9.67 2.29
N SER A 50 -12.22 -9.81 2.05
CA SER A 50 -13.08 -10.69 2.85
C SER A 50 -12.63 -12.16 2.77
N LEU A 51 -12.32 -12.64 1.56
CA LEU A 51 -11.78 -14.01 1.37
C LEU A 51 -10.42 -14.20 2.05
N ARG A 52 -9.51 -13.24 1.89
CA ARG A 52 -8.18 -13.27 2.53
C ARG A 52 -8.31 -13.36 4.05
N ARG A 53 -9.24 -12.58 4.62
CA ARG A 53 -9.58 -12.59 6.04
C ARG A 53 -10.11 -13.95 6.49
N ALA A 54 -11.06 -14.52 5.73
CA ALA A 54 -11.63 -15.83 6.01
C ALA A 54 -10.57 -16.93 6.09
N ILE A 55 -9.65 -16.98 5.13
CA ILE A 55 -8.58 -17.99 5.13
C ILE A 55 -7.61 -17.80 6.28
N LYS A 56 -7.25 -16.55 6.59
CA LYS A 56 -6.32 -16.25 7.66
C LYS A 56 -6.89 -16.62 9.04
N TYR A 57 -8.17 -16.33 9.27
CA TYR A 57 -8.78 -16.49 10.59
C TYR A 57 -9.39 -17.86 10.83
N SER A 58 -9.85 -18.57 9.80
CA SER A 58 -10.36 -19.93 9.99
C SER A 58 -9.22 -20.91 10.29
N SER A 59 -9.39 -21.70 11.34
CA SER A 59 -8.47 -22.78 11.72
C SER A 59 -8.67 -24.02 10.84
N THR A 60 -9.93 -24.37 10.55
CA THR A 60 -10.30 -25.56 9.78
C THR A 60 -10.90 -25.21 8.43
N PHE A 61 -10.82 -26.16 7.51
CA PHE A 61 -11.40 -26.02 6.18
C PHE A 61 -12.93 -25.86 6.20
N GLN A 62 -13.60 -26.54 7.13
CA GLN A 62 -15.06 -26.43 7.31
C GLN A 62 -15.47 -25.01 7.70
N LEU A 63 -14.82 -24.44 8.73
CA LEU A 63 -15.07 -23.07 9.18
C LEU A 63 -14.82 -22.04 8.06
N PHE A 64 -13.79 -22.27 7.25
CA PHE A 64 -13.56 -21.46 6.05
C PHE A 64 -14.68 -21.59 5.02
N ASN A 65 -15.18 -22.80 4.75
CA ASN A 65 -16.26 -22.99 3.79
C ASN A 65 -17.56 -22.32 4.24
N ASP A 66 -17.87 -22.38 5.53
CA ASP A 66 -19.04 -21.72 6.11
C ASP A 66 -18.90 -20.20 5.99
N GLU A 67 -17.72 -19.65 6.31
CA GLU A 67 -17.43 -18.22 6.12
C GLU A 67 -17.49 -17.81 4.64
N ARG A 68 -16.99 -18.64 3.72
CA ARG A 68 -17.06 -18.37 2.28
C ARG A 68 -18.52 -18.28 1.80
N ARG A 69 -19.39 -19.17 2.28
CA ARG A 69 -20.83 -19.12 1.97
C ARG A 69 -21.45 -17.85 2.54
N TYR A 70 -21.15 -17.51 3.80
CA TYR A 70 -21.60 -16.27 4.42
C TYR A 70 -21.18 -15.03 3.64
N ILE A 71 -19.92 -14.97 3.21
CA ILE A 71 -19.39 -13.88 2.37
C ILE A 71 -20.17 -13.78 1.06
N LYS A 72 -20.38 -14.90 0.35
CA LYS A 72 -21.14 -14.90 -0.91
C LYS A 72 -22.58 -14.39 -0.70
N SER A 73 -23.26 -14.88 0.33
CA SER A 73 -24.62 -14.43 0.67
C SER A 73 -24.66 -12.93 1.00
N THR A 74 -23.68 -12.45 1.76
CA THR A 74 -23.54 -11.02 2.11
C THR A 74 -23.41 -10.16 0.86
N PHE A 75 -22.54 -10.51 -0.08
CA PHE A 75 -22.38 -9.73 -1.31
C PHE A 75 -23.61 -9.77 -2.22
N LEU A 76 -24.27 -10.93 -2.33
CA LEU A 76 -25.53 -11.04 -3.08
C LEU A 76 -26.61 -10.13 -2.48
N TYR A 77 -26.73 -10.10 -1.15
CA TYR A 77 -27.66 -9.22 -0.44
C TYR A 77 -27.39 -7.73 -0.73
N ASN A 78 -26.12 -7.35 -0.90
CA ASN A 78 -25.72 -5.96 -1.22
C ASN A 78 -25.70 -5.68 -2.74
N GLY A 79 -26.38 -6.51 -3.55
CA GLY A 79 -26.61 -6.28 -4.98
C GLY A 79 -25.46 -6.64 -5.91
N TYR A 80 -24.45 -7.38 -5.44
CA TYR A 80 -23.34 -7.81 -6.31
C TYR A 80 -23.81 -8.95 -7.23
N PRO A 81 -23.52 -8.90 -8.55
CA PRO A 81 -23.84 -10.00 -9.45
C PRO A 81 -23.11 -11.29 -9.07
N SER A 82 -23.80 -12.45 -9.04
CA SER A 82 -23.14 -13.73 -8.70
C SER A 82 -21.95 -14.03 -9.61
N SER A 83 -22.08 -13.75 -10.91
CA SER A 83 -21.00 -13.94 -11.89
C SER A 83 -19.74 -13.12 -11.55
N PHE A 84 -19.91 -11.93 -10.98
CA PHE A 84 -18.82 -11.07 -10.52
C PHE A 84 -18.15 -11.65 -9.28
N ILE A 85 -18.94 -12.10 -8.29
CA ILE A 85 -18.43 -12.74 -7.08
C ILE A 85 -17.63 -14.00 -7.45
N ASP A 86 -18.23 -14.90 -8.24
CA ASP A 86 -17.63 -16.17 -8.64
C ASP A 86 -16.36 -15.97 -9.49
N LYS A 87 -16.35 -14.96 -10.37
CA LYS A 87 -15.14 -14.56 -11.12
C LYS A 87 -14.04 -14.09 -10.16
N THR A 88 -14.39 -13.28 -9.16
CA THR A 88 -13.42 -12.74 -8.20
C THR A 88 -12.86 -13.85 -7.31
N PHE A 89 -13.72 -14.78 -6.88
CA PHE A 89 -13.33 -15.98 -6.14
C PHE A 89 -12.36 -16.84 -6.96
N ARG A 90 -12.69 -17.17 -8.22
CA ARG A 90 -11.79 -17.92 -9.12
C ARG A 90 -10.43 -17.26 -9.24
N LYS A 91 -10.41 -15.95 -9.55
CA LYS A 91 -9.17 -15.19 -9.69
C LYS A 91 -8.35 -15.20 -8.39
N PHE A 92 -9.02 -15.09 -7.25
CA PHE A 92 -8.35 -15.14 -5.96
C PHE A 92 -7.72 -16.51 -5.70
N PHE A 93 -8.41 -17.62 -5.96
CA PHE A 93 -7.85 -18.95 -5.74
C PHE A 93 -6.75 -19.33 -6.75
N SER A 94 -6.88 -18.90 -8.02
CA SER A 94 -5.86 -19.13 -9.04
C SER A 94 -4.52 -18.45 -8.72
N ASP A 95 -4.52 -17.37 -7.94
CA ASP A 95 -3.31 -16.68 -7.53
C ASP A 95 -2.45 -17.53 -6.57
N TYR A 96 -3.02 -18.55 -5.92
CA TYR A 96 -2.35 -19.36 -4.89
C TYR A 96 -2.32 -20.86 -5.18
N ILE A 97 -3.22 -21.36 -6.03
CA ILE A 97 -3.33 -22.77 -6.36
C ILE A 97 -3.09 -22.92 -7.85
N SER A 98 -2.10 -23.73 -8.22
CA SER A 98 -1.77 -24.07 -9.62
C SER A 98 -2.86 -24.91 -10.33
N SER A 99 -4.06 -25.04 -9.75
CA SER A 99 -5.10 -25.94 -10.25
C SER A 99 -5.94 -25.25 -11.33
N ARG A 100 -6.10 -25.95 -12.47
CA ARG A 100 -7.00 -25.61 -13.58
C ARG A 100 -8.48 -25.89 -13.25
N SER A 101 -8.88 -25.91 -11.99
CA SER A 101 -10.28 -26.17 -11.63
C SER A 101 -11.16 -25.02 -12.11
N PHE A 102 -12.18 -25.35 -12.91
CA PHE A 102 -13.14 -24.38 -13.44
C PHE A 102 -14.05 -23.79 -12.35
N LEU A 103 -14.05 -24.40 -11.16
CA LEU A 103 -14.99 -24.10 -10.09
C LEU A 103 -14.38 -23.13 -9.05
N PRO A 104 -15.15 -22.13 -8.55
CA PRO A 104 -14.69 -21.08 -7.63
C PRO A 104 -14.46 -21.58 -6.19
N PHE A 105 -14.15 -22.85 -5.97
CA PHE A 105 -14.05 -23.42 -4.63
C PHE A 105 -12.74 -24.15 -4.39
N LEU A 106 -12.27 -24.06 -3.15
CA LEU A 106 -11.30 -24.97 -2.58
C LEU A 106 -12.00 -26.29 -2.33
N GLY A 107 -11.48 -27.37 -2.92
CA GLY A 107 -12.08 -28.71 -2.83
C GLY A 107 -11.46 -29.60 -1.77
N ASN A 108 -10.30 -29.21 -1.23
CA ASN A 108 -9.51 -30.05 -0.33
C ASN A 108 -8.90 -29.22 0.81
N GLU A 109 -8.85 -29.81 2.00
CA GLU A 109 -8.18 -29.27 3.18
C GLU A 109 -6.68 -29.03 2.95
N ALA A 110 -6.00 -29.89 2.19
CA ALA A 110 -4.59 -29.70 1.85
C ALA A 110 -4.36 -28.39 1.07
N GLN A 111 -5.25 -28.07 0.12
CA GLN A 111 -5.19 -26.81 -0.64
C GLN A 111 -5.43 -25.60 0.27
N PHE A 112 -6.37 -25.72 1.21
CA PHE A 112 -6.64 -24.70 2.21
C PHE A 112 -5.43 -24.43 3.10
N ILE A 113 -4.79 -25.48 3.62
CA ILE A 113 -3.58 -25.34 4.45
C ILE A 113 -2.45 -24.68 3.66
N GLN A 114 -2.21 -25.10 2.41
CA GLN A 114 -1.19 -24.51 1.55
C GLN A 114 -1.44 -23.00 1.34
N MET A 115 -2.67 -22.62 1.01
CA MET A 115 -3.06 -21.22 0.88
C MET A 115 -2.88 -20.44 2.17
N ARG A 116 -3.26 -21.03 3.30
CA ARG A 116 -3.16 -20.41 4.61
C ARG A 116 -1.69 -20.09 4.92
N ILE A 117 -0.79 -21.06 4.73
CA ILE A 117 0.66 -20.88 4.87
C ILE A 117 1.16 -19.76 3.96
N ALA A 118 0.80 -19.78 2.68
CA ALA A 118 1.21 -18.75 1.72
C ALA A 118 0.73 -17.34 2.13
N LEU A 119 -0.49 -17.21 2.68
CA LEU A 119 -1.04 -15.94 3.13
C LEU A 119 -0.43 -15.43 4.45
N PHE A 120 -0.05 -16.33 5.35
CA PHE A 120 0.66 -15.95 6.58
C PHE A 120 2.10 -15.51 6.30
N GLY A 121 2.75 -16.10 5.30
CA GLY A 121 4.11 -15.73 4.88
C GLY A 121 4.20 -14.43 4.08
N GLN A 122 3.08 -13.84 3.66
CA GLN A 122 3.10 -12.55 2.94
C GLN A 122 3.20 -11.38 3.93
N PRO A 123 4.28 -10.58 3.90
CA PRO A 123 4.38 -9.40 4.73
C PRO A 123 3.27 -8.42 4.36
N SER A 124 2.67 -7.77 5.36
CA SER A 124 1.77 -6.65 5.13
C SER A 124 2.50 -5.55 4.36
N ARG A 125 1.76 -4.67 3.68
CA ARG A 125 2.37 -3.53 2.96
C ARG A 125 3.28 -2.69 3.86
N GLN A 126 2.94 -2.55 5.14
CA GLN A 126 3.77 -1.85 6.11
C GLN A 126 5.04 -2.64 6.43
N GLN A 127 4.92 -3.95 6.71
CA GLN A 127 6.06 -4.83 6.94
C GLN A 127 7.01 -4.84 5.74
N SER A 128 6.47 -5.00 4.52
CA SER A 128 7.26 -4.93 3.29
C SER A 128 7.94 -3.58 3.10
N GLN A 129 7.28 -2.46 3.43
CA GLN A 129 7.92 -1.13 3.41
C GLN A 129 9.04 -1.00 4.45
N VAL A 130 8.88 -1.60 5.62
CA VAL A 130 9.91 -1.63 6.67
C VAL A 130 11.08 -2.49 6.24
N GLU A 131 10.83 -3.70 5.73
CA GLU A 131 11.86 -4.60 5.18
C GLU A 131 12.64 -3.93 4.04
N MET A 132 11.96 -3.26 3.11
CA MET A 132 12.60 -2.51 2.03
C MET A 132 13.49 -1.39 2.57
N ARG A 133 13.06 -0.67 3.62
CA ARG A 133 13.87 0.37 4.26
C ARG A 133 15.11 -0.21 4.96
N ILE A 134 14.96 -1.34 5.67
CA ILE A 134 16.08 -2.04 6.30
C ILE A 134 17.07 -2.50 5.24
N ALA A 135 16.60 -3.13 4.16
CA ALA A 135 17.44 -3.59 3.06
C ALA A 135 18.22 -2.44 2.41
N THR A 136 17.58 -1.29 2.15
CA THR A 136 18.30 -0.12 1.61
C THR A 136 19.39 0.39 2.56
N LEU A 137 19.13 0.41 3.87
CA LEU A 137 20.13 0.82 4.87
C LEU A 137 21.30 -0.16 4.97
N THR A 138 21.06 -1.46 4.80
CA THR A 138 22.14 -2.46 4.81
C THR A 138 22.99 -2.38 3.54
N THR A 139 22.38 -2.18 2.36
CA THR A 139 23.13 -2.03 1.11
C THR A 139 23.98 -0.75 1.09
N ASP A 140 23.48 0.33 1.68
CA ASP A 140 24.25 1.58 1.84
C ASP A 140 25.44 1.40 2.80
N ASN A 141 25.37 0.47 3.75
CA ASN A 141 26.50 0.13 4.65
C ASN A 141 27.48 -0.87 4.01
N GLU A 142 27.02 -1.81 3.17
CA GLU A 142 27.90 -2.76 2.47
C GLU A 142 28.72 -2.09 1.36
N HIS A 143 28.14 -1.12 0.64
CA HIS A 143 28.87 -0.35 -0.37
C HIS A 143 29.99 0.54 0.24
N LEU A 144 29.96 0.79 1.56
CA LEU A 144 31.03 1.47 2.29
C LEU A 144 32.14 0.50 2.75
N LEU A 145 31.86 -0.81 2.81
CA LEU A 145 32.82 -1.84 3.20
C LEU A 145 33.62 -2.39 2.01
N GLU A 146 33.05 -2.35 0.80
CA GLU A 146 33.77 -2.81 -0.42
C GLU A 146 34.76 -1.77 -0.98
N GLU A 147 34.63 -0.49 -0.62
CA GLU A 147 35.57 0.56 -1.04
C GLU A 147 36.77 0.74 -0.09
N SER A 148 36.80 0.06 1.07
CA SER A 148 37.88 0.22 2.08
C SER A 148 39.11 -0.67 1.90
N ASP A 149 39.11 -1.64 0.99
CA ASP A 149 40.20 -2.64 0.88
C ASP A 149 41.39 -2.22 -0.01
N LYS A 150 41.56 -0.93 -0.32
CA LYS A 150 42.78 -0.44 -1.00
C LYS A 150 43.37 0.81 -0.35
N LYS A 151 44.40 0.56 0.47
CA LYS A 151 45.52 1.45 0.88
C LYS A 151 45.17 2.71 1.69
N GLN A 152 45.45 2.69 3.00
CA GLN A 152 46.65 3.28 3.65
C GLN A 152 46.37 3.60 5.14
N GLU A 153 47.33 3.23 6.00
CA GLU A 153 47.40 3.60 7.41
C GLU A 153 47.59 5.13 7.62
N PHE A 154 47.08 5.60 8.76
CA PHE A 154 47.23 6.92 9.42
C PHE A 154 46.55 8.14 8.80
N THR A 155 45.40 8.54 9.36
CA THR A 155 45.29 9.61 10.39
C THR A 155 43.83 9.67 10.86
N ILE A 156 43.60 9.66 12.17
CA ILE A 156 42.28 9.89 12.77
C ILE A 156 41.81 11.30 12.37
N GLN A 157 40.91 11.38 11.40
CA GLN A 157 40.05 12.54 11.20
C GLN A 157 38.60 12.06 11.34
N GLU A 158 38.01 12.46 12.47
CA GLU A 158 36.62 12.20 12.85
C GLU A 158 35.67 12.57 11.70
N ASN A 159 34.99 11.55 11.17
CA ASN A 159 33.92 11.70 10.18
C ASN A 159 32.70 12.39 10.83
N LYS A 160 32.69 13.72 10.79
CA LYS A 160 31.71 14.63 11.43
C LYS A 160 30.28 14.65 10.84
N LYS A 161 29.86 13.63 10.07
CA LYS A 161 28.59 13.67 9.32
C LYS A 161 27.49 12.67 9.71
N SER A 162 27.72 11.76 10.67
CA SER A 162 26.69 10.78 11.08
C SER A 162 25.80 11.21 12.26
N ASN A 163 26.11 12.32 12.95
CA ASN A 163 25.35 12.77 14.15
C ASN A 163 24.29 13.85 13.89
N GLU A 164 24.06 14.29 12.65
CA GLU A 164 23.27 15.51 12.43
C GLU A 164 21.76 15.37 12.67
N PHE A 165 21.24 14.14 12.79
CA PHE A 165 19.81 13.88 13.02
C PHE A 165 19.46 13.38 14.42
N GLN A 166 20.44 12.93 15.21
CA GLN A 166 20.13 12.30 16.51
C GLN A 166 19.65 13.31 17.57
N ASN A 167 19.90 14.62 17.37
CA ASN A 167 19.52 15.68 18.32
C ASN A 167 18.52 16.70 17.75
N LYS A 168 17.60 16.32 16.85
CA LYS A 168 16.60 17.25 16.29
C LYS A 168 15.17 16.69 16.42
N LEU A 169 14.29 17.42 17.10
CA LEU A 169 12.85 17.10 17.19
C LEU A 169 12.05 18.02 16.26
N ILE A 170 11.40 17.47 15.24
CA ILE A 170 10.69 18.26 14.23
C ILE A 170 9.18 18.11 14.41
N ILE A 171 8.49 19.23 14.68
CA ILE A 171 7.02 19.27 14.83
C ILE A 171 6.42 20.12 13.71
N HIS A 172 5.51 19.53 12.95
CA HIS A 172 4.73 20.24 11.93
C HIS A 172 3.28 20.41 12.37
N TYR A 173 2.74 21.62 12.23
CA TYR A 173 1.32 21.90 12.47
C TYR A 173 0.66 22.60 11.28
N THR A 174 -0.63 22.36 11.06
CA THR A 174 -1.39 23.03 10.00
C THR A 174 -1.53 24.51 10.33
N HIS A 175 -1.15 25.40 9.40
CA HIS A 175 -1.20 26.83 9.63
C HIS A 175 -2.65 27.34 9.61
N GLU A 176 -3.07 28.03 10.67
CA GLU A 176 -4.26 28.85 10.68
C GLU A 176 -3.93 30.28 11.10
N LYS A 177 -4.63 31.28 10.56
CA LYS A 177 -4.41 32.70 10.85
C LYS A 177 -4.49 33.03 12.35
N ARG A 178 -5.26 32.26 13.12
CA ARG A 178 -5.41 32.40 14.59
C ARG A 178 -4.18 31.90 15.37
N PHE A 179 -3.29 31.14 14.75
CA PHE A 179 -2.16 30.47 15.41
C PHE A 179 -0.79 31.07 15.09
N LYS A 180 -0.73 32.34 14.66
CA LYS A 180 0.54 33.05 14.37
C LYS A 180 1.55 32.99 15.54
N THR A 181 1.06 33.02 16.77
CA THR A 181 1.89 32.98 17.99
C THR A 181 2.23 31.56 18.46
N ARG A 182 1.59 30.51 17.92
CA ARG A 182 1.75 29.12 18.42
C ARG A 182 3.17 28.59 18.31
N LYS A 183 3.96 29.02 17.32
CA LYS A 183 5.37 28.64 17.22
C LYS A 183 6.12 28.99 18.52
N ARG A 184 5.95 30.22 19.01
CA ARG A 184 6.59 30.69 20.26
C ARG A 184 6.06 29.95 21.47
N VAL A 185 4.75 29.69 21.50
CA VAL A 185 4.10 28.93 22.59
C VAL A 185 4.66 27.50 22.66
N MET A 186 4.82 26.82 21.53
CA MET A 186 5.38 25.47 21.49
C MET A 186 6.83 25.42 21.96
N HIS A 187 7.66 26.41 21.59
CA HIS A 187 9.02 26.53 22.13
C HIS A 187 9.02 26.78 23.64
N ARG A 188 8.12 27.64 24.14
CA ARG A 188 8.00 27.92 25.58
C ARG A 188 7.53 26.69 26.37
N ILE A 189 6.55 25.96 25.84
CA ILE A 189 6.07 24.71 26.44
C ILE A 189 7.23 23.71 26.49
N PHE A 190 7.92 23.50 25.37
CA PHE A 190 9.04 22.56 25.32
C PHE A 190 10.14 22.92 26.33
N GLN A 191 10.52 24.19 26.41
CA GLN A 191 11.50 24.65 27.40
C GLN A 191 11.01 24.46 28.84
N GLY A 192 9.75 24.76 29.13
CA GLY A 192 9.18 24.63 30.48
C GLY A 192 8.98 23.17 30.91
N THR A 193 8.53 22.30 30.02
CA THR A 193 8.24 20.90 30.35
C THR A 193 9.49 20.03 30.41
N PHE A 194 10.48 20.32 29.55
CA PHE A 194 11.66 19.48 29.41
C PHE A 194 12.94 20.08 30.01
N ALA A 195 12.86 21.23 30.71
CA ALA A 195 14.01 21.95 31.28
C ALA A 195 15.04 21.05 32.00
N ASN A 196 14.56 20.03 32.74
CA ASN A 196 15.39 19.16 33.57
C ASN A 196 15.54 17.74 33.00
N THR A 197 15.22 17.55 31.72
CA THR A 197 15.31 16.24 31.07
C THR A 197 16.40 16.28 30.00
N PRO A 198 17.09 15.16 29.72
CA PRO A 198 18.12 15.10 28.66
C PRO A 198 17.57 15.42 27.26
N ILE A 199 16.25 15.47 27.11
CA ILE A 199 15.56 15.84 25.87
C ILE A 199 15.75 17.34 25.56
N ILE A 200 16.08 18.20 26.53
CA ILE A 200 16.30 19.64 26.30
C ILE A 200 17.48 19.92 25.37
N GLU A 201 18.45 19.01 25.32
CA GLU A 201 19.61 19.08 24.42
C GLU A 201 19.22 18.85 22.96
N THR A 202 18.01 18.33 22.71
CA THR A 202 17.47 18.17 21.36
C THR A 202 16.93 19.50 20.82
N LYS A 203 17.37 19.85 19.61
CA LYS A 203 16.92 21.05 18.91
C LYS A 203 15.50 20.89 18.40
N LEU A 204 14.54 21.54 19.06
CA LEU A 204 13.16 21.60 18.58
C LEU A 204 13.05 22.51 17.33
N ILE A 205 12.51 21.96 16.24
CA ILE A 205 12.20 22.69 15.01
C ILE A 205 10.68 22.63 14.81
N VAL A 206 10.01 23.76 15.04
CA VAL A 206 8.55 23.86 14.82
C VAL A 206 8.27 24.57 13.50
N GLY A 207 7.68 23.84 12.56
CA GLY A 207 7.31 24.32 11.22
C GLY A 207 5.79 24.33 11.02
N SER A 208 5.30 25.23 10.17
CA SER A 208 3.91 25.21 9.74
C SER A 208 3.78 24.52 8.38
N ARG A 209 2.78 23.65 8.21
CA ARG A 209 2.37 23.16 6.89
C ARG A 209 1.38 24.18 6.31
N ASN A 210 1.80 24.92 5.29
CA ASN A 210 0.90 25.77 4.49
C ASN A 210 0.35 24.96 3.31
N HIS A 211 -0.96 24.94 3.13
CA HIS A 211 -1.61 24.31 1.97
C HIS A 211 -2.66 25.26 1.37
N ARG A 212 -2.62 25.40 0.03
CA ARG A 212 -3.73 25.60 -0.94
C ARG A 212 -3.22 25.87 -2.37
N ASN A 213 -1.95 26.26 -2.54
CA ASN A 213 -1.33 26.51 -3.87
C ASN A 213 -0.25 25.49 -4.31
N THR A 214 -0.01 24.43 -3.53
CA THR A 214 0.89 23.33 -3.92
C THR A 214 0.54 22.65 -5.27
N PRO A 215 -0.72 22.63 -5.77
CA PRO A 215 -0.99 22.12 -7.12
C PRO A 215 -0.36 22.99 -8.21
N LYS A 216 -0.33 24.32 -8.06
CA LYS A 216 0.26 25.23 -9.07
C LYS A 216 1.79 25.05 -9.16
N ASP A 217 2.44 24.76 -8.04
CA ASP A 217 3.90 24.57 -7.99
C ASP A 217 4.34 23.18 -8.47
N LEU A 218 3.47 22.15 -8.37
CA LEU A 218 3.73 20.81 -8.91
C LEU A 218 3.35 20.66 -10.40
N ILE A 219 2.56 21.58 -10.95
CA ILE A 219 2.21 21.62 -12.38
C ILE A 219 3.36 22.16 -13.25
N GLN A 220 4.36 22.85 -12.71
CA GLN A 220 5.51 23.37 -13.47
C GLN A 220 6.81 22.57 -13.34
N LYS A 221 6.74 21.25 -13.22
CA LYS A 221 7.93 20.42 -13.49
C LYS A 221 7.61 19.33 -14.50
N ARG A 222 7.47 19.74 -15.77
CA ARG A 222 7.96 18.86 -16.85
C ARG A 222 9.40 18.49 -16.47
N PRO A 223 9.76 17.19 -16.42
CA PRO A 223 11.15 16.80 -16.22
C PRO A 223 12.03 17.54 -17.23
N ARG A 224 13.23 17.98 -16.84
CA ARG A 224 14.19 18.57 -17.79
C ARG A 224 14.31 17.62 -18.99
N GLN A 225 14.16 18.11 -20.21
CA GLN A 225 14.14 17.27 -21.42
C GLN A 225 15.36 16.35 -21.56
N ALA A 226 16.49 16.71 -20.93
CA ALA A 226 17.67 15.87 -20.83
C ALA A 226 17.41 14.49 -20.17
N ILE A 227 16.44 14.41 -19.25
CA ILE A 227 16.07 13.18 -18.52
C ILE A 227 15.08 12.33 -19.35
N LEU A 228 14.27 12.95 -20.20
CA LEU A 228 13.27 12.26 -21.05
C LEU A 228 13.84 11.72 -22.37
N LYS A 229 15.08 12.11 -22.73
CA LYS A 229 15.79 11.50 -23.85
C LYS A 229 16.46 10.21 -23.38
N SER A 230 15.70 9.10 -23.38
CA SER A 230 16.38 7.80 -23.44
C SER A 230 17.13 7.74 -24.78
N LYS A 231 18.42 7.38 -24.74
CA LYS A 231 19.26 7.16 -25.93
C LYS A 231 18.72 6.06 -26.87
N ALA A 232 17.60 5.41 -26.53
CA ALA A 232 17.05 4.26 -27.24
C ALA A 232 15.90 4.57 -28.22
N LYS A 233 15.39 5.81 -28.31
CA LYS A 233 14.23 6.13 -29.17
C LYS A 233 14.48 7.09 -30.35
N ALA A 234 15.72 7.48 -30.60
CA ALA A 234 16.06 8.38 -31.70
C ALA A 234 16.25 7.69 -33.07
N SER A 235 16.31 6.35 -33.13
CA SER A 235 16.56 5.62 -34.39
C SER A 235 15.31 4.99 -35.04
N MET A 236 14.13 5.00 -34.41
CA MET A 236 12.96 4.24 -34.92
C MET A 236 11.69 5.03 -35.27
N ILE A 237 11.67 6.37 -35.16
CA ILE A 237 10.42 7.14 -35.42
C ILE A 237 10.49 8.00 -36.71
N ASN A 238 11.63 8.08 -37.39
CA ASN A 238 11.79 8.97 -38.55
C ASN A 238 11.32 8.41 -39.92
N ARG A 239 10.55 7.30 -39.97
CA ARG A 239 10.10 6.74 -41.27
C ARG A 239 8.60 6.57 -41.48
N THR A 240 7.74 6.66 -40.46
CA THR A 240 6.33 6.26 -40.62
C THR A 240 5.29 7.40 -40.52
N GLU A 241 5.63 8.57 -39.97
CA GLU A 241 4.63 9.65 -39.79
C GLU A 241 4.61 10.71 -40.91
N LYS A 242 5.67 10.80 -41.74
CA LYS A 242 5.68 11.74 -42.88
C LYS A 242 4.79 11.32 -44.05
N THR A 243 4.39 10.05 -44.12
CA THR A 243 3.58 9.53 -45.23
C THR A 243 2.08 9.69 -44.98
N ILE A 244 1.63 9.67 -43.72
CA ILE A 244 0.19 9.68 -43.38
C ILE A 244 -0.38 11.10 -43.37
N PHE A 245 0.41 12.12 -42.97
CA PHE A 245 -0.05 13.51 -42.97
C PHE A 245 -0.17 14.13 -44.38
N LYS A 246 0.54 13.59 -45.38
CA LYS A 246 0.49 14.10 -46.76
C LYS A 246 -0.73 13.60 -47.55
N THR A 247 -1.28 12.45 -47.18
CA THR A 247 -2.48 11.88 -47.81
C THR A 247 -3.78 12.47 -47.25
N PHE A 248 -3.83 12.79 -45.95
CA PHE A 248 -5.07 13.31 -45.33
C PHE A 248 -5.40 14.75 -45.76
N TYR A 249 -4.39 15.62 -45.94
CA TYR A 249 -4.61 16.99 -46.41
C TYR A 249 -5.04 17.07 -47.89
N ARG A 250 -4.77 16.04 -48.69
CA ARG A 250 -5.14 16.02 -50.12
C ARG A 250 -6.57 15.54 -50.37
N ILE A 251 -7.14 14.75 -49.45
CA ILE A 251 -8.52 14.25 -49.55
C ILE A 251 -9.52 15.30 -49.07
N HIS A 252 -9.18 16.09 -48.04
CA HIS A 252 -10.10 17.08 -47.48
C HIS A 252 -10.31 18.32 -48.38
N CYS A 253 -9.37 18.64 -49.28
CA CYS A 253 -9.53 19.73 -50.24
C CYS A 253 -10.33 19.35 -51.49
N PHE A 254 -10.58 18.05 -51.76
CA PHE A 254 -11.31 17.61 -52.95
C PHE A 254 -12.83 17.47 -52.72
N LEU A 255 -13.27 17.44 -51.45
CA LEU A 255 -14.68 17.27 -51.04
C LEU A 255 -15.41 18.60 -50.73
N HIS A 256 -14.79 19.75 -51.03
CA HIS A 256 -15.41 21.07 -50.88
C HIS A 256 -15.41 21.89 -52.19
N SER A 257 -15.21 21.24 -53.34
CA SER A 257 -15.27 21.90 -54.65
C SER A 257 -15.91 21.03 -55.74
N ARG A 258 -16.99 20.33 -55.38
CA ARG A 258 -17.98 19.82 -56.33
C ARG A 258 -19.37 19.99 -55.76
#